data_AF-A0A7V8WG06-F1
#
_entry.id   AF-A0A7V8WG06-F1
#
_cell.length_a   1.000
_cell.length_b   1.000
_cell.length_c   1.000
_cell.angle_alpha   90.00
_cell.angle_beta   90.00
_cell.angle_gamma   90.00
#
_symmetry.space_group_name_H-M   'P 1'
#
loop_
_entity.id
_entity.type
_entity.pdbx_description
1 polymer ?
#
loop_
_entity_poly.entity_id
_entity_poly.type
_entity_poly.pdbx_seq_one_letter_code
_entity_poly.pdbx_strand_id
1 'polypeptide(L)'
;MVFSSYLFLFYFLPVALASYYAAPRRARHLILTIASYIFYGWANPLFLPLLLFSTTVDYFAGLALARYRAVEGADGRPQRPPAAKVALIASVFSNLILLGFFKYYNFGAENIDALAERLGLPALGLDAALRVTLPLGISFYTFQ
;
A
#
# COMPACT_ATOMS: atom_id res chain seq x y z
N MET A 1 2.30 13.35 -10.19
CA MET A 1 1.48 14.02 -11.23
C MET A 1 0.05 13.54 -11.05
N VAL A 2 -0.93 14.31 -11.49
CA VAL A 2 -2.35 13.93 -11.35
C VAL A 2 -2.88 13.53 -12.73
N PHE A 3 -3.85 12.61 -12.77
CA PHE A 3 -4.46 12.13 -14.01
C PHE A 3 -5.06 13.25 -14.89
N SER A 4 -5.53 14.33 -14.27
CA SER A 4 -6.08 15.51 -14.98
C SER A 4 -5.02 16.48 -15.48
N SER A 5 -3.73 16.23 -15.26
CA SER A 5 -2.67 17.16 -15.66
C SER A 5 -2.30 17.02 -17.14
N TYR A 6 -1.95 18.15 -17.78
CA TYR A 6 -1.44 18.17 -19.16
C TYR A 6 -0.15 17.35 -19.30
N LEU A 7 0.70 17.32 -18.26
CA LEU A 7 1.90 16.46 -18.22
C LEU A 7 1.53 14.98 -18.32
N PHE A 8 0.48 14.55 -17.61
CA PHE A 8 0.01 13.17 -17.72
C PHE A 8 -0.54 12.89 -19.12
N LEU A 9 -1.45 13.73 -19.61
CA LEU A 9 -2.20 13.47 -20.84
C LEU A 9 -1.32 13.53 -22.11
N PHE A 10 -0.42 14.52 -22.21
CA PHE A 10 0.34 14.77 -23.45
C PHE A 10 1.75 14.19 -23.44
N TYR A 11 2.32 13.88 -22.28
CA TYR A 11 3.69 13.34 -22.20
C TYR A 11 3.71 11.93 -21.62
N PHE A 12 3.26 11.77 -20.37
CA PHE A 12 3.39 10.50 -19.69
C PHE A 12 2.58 9.38 -20.34
N LEU A 13 1.30 9.61 -20.64
CA LEU A 13 0.42 8.60 -21.22
C LEU A 13 0.87 8.17 -22.62
N PRO A 14 1.21 9.07 -23.56
CA PRO A 14 1.74 8.68 -24.86
C PRO A 14 3.05 7.89 -24.76
N VAL A 15 3.98 8.31 -23.89
CA VAL A 15 5.25 7.59 -23.68
C VAL A 15 5.02 6.21 -23.05
N ALA A 16 4.15 6.12 -22.05
CA ALA A 16 3.80 4.85 -21.41
C ALA A 16 3.17 3.87 -22.42
N LEU A 17 2.21 4.32 -23.22
CA LEU A 17 1.58 3.50 -24.26
C LEU A 17 2.57 3.12 -25.37
N ALA A 18 3.37 4.07 -25.87
CA ALA A 18 4.39 3.79 -26.87
C ALA A 18 5.39 2.74 -26.37
N SER A 19 5.88 2.87 -25.13
CA SER A 19 6.76 1.88 -24.51
C SER A 19 6.09 0.51 -24.36
N TYR A 20 4.80 0.47 -23.99
CA TYR A 20 4.03 -0.77 -23.88
C TYR A 20 3.88 -1.49 -25.22
N TYR A 21 3.51 -0.77 -26.28
CA TYR A 21 3.28 -1.35 -27.60
C TYR A 21 4.58 -1.71 -28.32
N ALA A 22 5.66 -0.95 -28.11
CA ALA A 22 6.98 -1.26 -28.65
C ALA A 22 7.62 -2.48 -27.97
N ALA A 23 7.20 -2.84 -26.75
CA ALA A 23 7.83 -3.89 -25.97
C ALA A 23 7.40 -5.32 -26.36
N PRO A 24 8.32 -6.30 -26.23
CA PRO A 24 8.00 -7.70 -26.41
C PRO A 24 6.97 -8.14 -25.37
N ARG A 25 6.09 -9.09 -25.72
CA ARG A 25 4.96 -9.54 -24.88
C ARG A 25 5.36 -9.85 -23.43
N ARG A 26 6.54 -10.43 -23.20
CA ARG A 26 7.05 -10.78 -21.87
C ARG A 26 7.38 -9.57 -20.98
N ALA A 27 7.76 -8.43 -21.57
CA ALA A 27 8.17 -7.22 -20.85
C ALA A 27 7.02 -6.24 -20.60
N ARG A 28 5.86 -6.41 -21.24
CA ARG A 28 4.74 -5.48 -21.19
C ARG A 28 4.23 -5.22 -19.77
N HIS A 29 4.06 -6.28 -18.97
CA HIS A 29 3.63 -6.14 -17.58
C HIS A 29 4.68 -5.41 -16.74
N LEU A 30 5.96 -5.74 -16.94
CA LEU A 30 7.05 -5.07 -16.22
C LEU A 30 7.10 -3.57 -16.55
N ILE A 31 6.92 -3.20 -17.82
CA ILE A 31 6.89 -1.80 -18.25
C ILE A 31 5.70 -1.06 -17.64
N LEU A 32 4.51 -1.66 -17.64
CA LEU A 32 3.34 -1.06 -16.98
C LEU A 32 3.52 -0.93 -15.47
N THR A 33 4.18 -1.90 -14.83
CA THR A 33 4.51 -1.82 -13.41
C THR A 33 5.47 -0.65 -13.18
N ILE A 34 6.60 -0.59 -13.90
CA ILE A 34 7.58 0.50 -13.77
C ILE A 34 6.91 1.85 -14.04
N ALA A 35 6.10 1.98 -15.08
CA ALA A 35 5.36 3.19 -15.39
C ALA A 35 4.42 3.58 -14.24
N SER A 36 3.68 2.63 -13.67
CA SER A 36 2.80 2.86 -12.51
C SER A 36 3.58 3.37 -11.29
N TYR A 37 4.76 2.79 -11.02
CA TYR A 37 5.63 3.24 -9.94
C TYR A 37 6.20 4.64 -10.19
N ILE A 38 6.68 4.92 -11.41
CA ILE A 38 7.10 6.28 -11.79
C ILE A 38 5.94 7.26 -11.61
N PHE A 39 4.73 6.86 -11.97
CA PHE A 39 3.56 7.72 -11.86
C PHE A 39 3.21 8.06 -10.42
N TYR A 40 3.18 7.04 -9.57
CA TYR A 40 2.96 7.20 -8.14
C TYR A 40 4.06 8.06 -7.50
N GLY A 41 5.33 7.73 -7.78
CA GLY A 41 6.51 8.40 -7.23
C GLY A 41 6.66 9.86 -7.65
N TRP A 42 6.03 10.27 -8.76
CA TRP A 42 6.02 11.66 -9.18
C TRP A 42 5.39 12.60 -8.14
N ALA A 43 4.40 12.12 -7.35
CA ALA A 43 3.81 12.94 -6.31
C ALA A 43 4.77 13.10 -5.13
N ASN A 44 5.29 11.99 -4.61
CA ASN A 44 6.34 11.99 -3.60
C ASN A 44 7.11 10.65 -3.65
N PRO A 45 8.40 10.67 -4.03
CA PRO A 45 9.19 9.44 -4.18
C PRO A 45 9.48 8.75 -2.85
N LEU A 46 9.37 9.45 -1.71
CA LEU A 46 9.59 8.88 -0.38
C LEU A 46 8.58 7.78 -0.04
N PHE A 47 7.42 7.76 -0.70
CA PHE A 47 6.39 6.73 -0.51
C PHE A 47 6.55 5.53 -1.46
N LEU A 48 7.50 5.55 -2.41
CA LEU A 48 7.76 4.41 -3.28
C LEU A 48 8.18 3.15 -2.52
N PRO A 49 9.09 3.20 -1.52
CA PRO A 49 9.43 2.02 -0.73
C PRO A 49 8.22 1.46 0.02
N LEU A 50 7.31 2.32 0.48
CA LEU A 50 6.08 1.92 1.16
C LEU A 50 5.16 1.13 0.23
N LEU A 51 4.92 1.66 -0.98
CA LEU A 51 4.11 0.99 -2.01
C LEU A 51 4.77 -0.33 -2.44
N LEU A 52 6.10 -0.33 -2.62
CA LEU A 52 6.84 -1.53 -2.99
C LEU A 52 6.74 -2.60 -1.92
N PHE A 53 6.86 -2.21 -0.64
CA PHE A 53 6.72 -3.14 0.48
C PHE A 53 5.32 -3.76 0.51
N SER A 54 4.26 -2.93 0.51
CA SER A 54 2.86 -3.40 0.56
C SER A 54 2.55 -4.34 -0.61
N THR A 55 2.83 -3.92 -1.85
CA THR A 55 2.58 -4.76 -3.03
C THR A 55 3.40 -6.06 -3.03
N THR A 56 4.62 -6.05 -2.50
CA THR A 56 5.46 -7.25 -2.40
C THR A 56 4.90 -8.23 -1.38
N VAL A 57 4.49 -7.73 -0.21
CA VAL A 57 3.83 -8.55 0.83
C VAL A 57 2.56 -9.18 0.27
N ASP A 58 1.72 -8.40 -0.39
CA ASP A 58 0.46 -8.88 -0.95
C ASP A 58 0.67 -9.85 -2.12
N TYR A 59 1.67 -9.60 -2.97
CA TYR A 59 2.04 -10.52 -4.05
C TYR A 59 2.47 -11.88 -3.51
N PHE A 60 3.36 -11.92 -2.51
CA PHE A 60 3.81 -13.18 -1.92
C PHE A 60 2.72 -13.87 -1.11
N ALA A 61 1.88 -13.12 -0.40
CA ALA A 61 0.71 -13.67 0.28
C ALA A 61 -0.27 -14.30 -0.71
N GLY A 62 -0.55 -13.61 -1.83
CA GLY A 62 -1.36 -14.14 -2.92
C GLY A 62 -0.77 -15.39 -3.56
N LEU A 63 0.55 -15.42 -3.78
CA LEU A 63 1.24 -16.61 -4.30
C LEU A 63 1.18 -17.79 -3.32
N ALA A 64 1.38 -17.55 -2.03
CA ALA A 64 1.24 -18.57 -0.99
C ALA A 64 -0.19 -19.11 -0.95
N LEU A 65 -1.21 -18.24 -1.00
CA LEU A 65 -2.61 -18.63 -1.06
C LEU A 65 -2.95 -19.44 -2.32
N ALA A 66 -2.40 -19.06 -3.47
CA ALA A 66 -2.60 -19.79 -4.73
C ALA A 66 -1.93 -21.18 -4.72
N ARG A 67 -0.76 -21.30 -4.08
CA ARG A 67 -0.03 -22.56 -3.92
C ARG A 67 -0.76 -23.51 -2.99
N TYR A 68 -1.32 -23.00 -1.90
CA TYR A 68 -2.05 -23.76 -0.90
C TYR A 68 -3.56 -23.79 -1.20
N ARG A 69 -3.93 -24.50 -2.27
CA ARG A 69 -5.33 -24.75 -2.61
C ARG A 69 -6.05 -25.43 -1.45
N ALA A 70 -7.35 -25.16 -1.31
CA ALA A 70 -8.18 -25.85 -0.33
C ALA A 70 -8.16 -27.35 -0.65
N VAL A 71 -7.80 -28.16 0.33
CA VAL A 71 -7.85 -29.63 0.27
C VAL A 71 -9.13 -30.05 0.97
N GLU A 72 -9.83 -31.06 0.45
CA GLU A 72 -10.95 -31.65 1.19
C GLU A 72 -10.43 -32.24 2.51
N GLY A 73 -10.93 -31.72 3.62
CA GLY A 73 -10.67 -32.26 4.95
C GLY A 73 -11.38 -33.58 5.17
N ALA A 74 -10.97 -34.32 6.20
CA ALA A 74 -11.59 -35.59 6.60
C ALA A 74 -13.09 -35.47 6.95
N ASP A 75 -13.57 -34.24 7.19
CA ASP A 75 -14.96 -33.85 7.47
C ASP A 75 -15.72 -33.38 6.21
N GLY A 76 -15.14 -33.51 5.01
CA GLY A 76 -15.73 -33.06 3.74
C GLY A 76 -15.71 -31.54 3.55
N ARG A 77 -15.08 -30.78 4.47
CA ARG A 77 -14.98 -29.32 4.38
C ARG A 77 -13.67 -28.93 3.71
N PRO A 78 -13.65 -27.90 2.85
CA PRO A 78 -12.40 -27.37 2.30
C PRO A 78 -11.53 -26.82 3.43
N GLN A 79 -10.43 -27.49 3.72
CA GLN A 79 -9.44 -27.06 4.70
C GLN A 79 -8.24 -26.45 3.97
N ARG A 80 -7.86 -25.24 4.39
CA ARG A 80 -6.61 -24.60 3.95
C ARG A 80 -5.52 -24.87 4.98
N PRO A 81 -4.28 -25.13 4.56
CA PRO A 81 -3.20 -25.37 5.50
C PRO A 81 -2.93 -24.11 6.35
N PRO A 82 -2.38 -24.28 7.57
CA PRO A 82 -2.12 -23.17 8.48
C PRO A 82 -1.21 -22.10 7.88
N ALA A 83 -0.27 -22.48 7.00
CA ALA A 83 0.60 -21.56 6.28
C ALA A 83 -0.19 -20.55 5.40
N ALA A 84 -1.28 -20.97 4.77
CA ALA A 84 -2.14 -20.09 3.98
C ALA A 84 -2.85 -19.06 4.87
N LYS A 85 -3.27 -19.48 6.07
CA LYS A 85 -3.89 -18.60 7.06
C LYS A 85 -2.89 -17.57 7.59
N VAL A 86 -1.66 -17.98 7.88
CA VAL A 86 -0.59 -17.07 8.32
C VAL A 86 -0.26 -16.04 7.24
N ALA A 87 -0.14 -16.45 5.98
CA ALA A 87 0.12 -15.54 4.86
C ALA A 87 -0.98 -14.48 4.70
N LEU A 88 -2.25 -14.89 4.81
CA LEU A 88 -3.39 -13.97 4.77
C LEU A 88 -3.37 -12.99 5.96
N ILE A 89 -3.17 -13.50 7.18
CA ILE A 89 -3.10 -12.65 8.38
C ILE A 89 -1.95 -11.65 8.26
N ALA A 90 -0.78 -12.08 7.79
CA ALA A 90 0.37 -11.20 7.61
C ALA A 90 0.09 -10.06 6.60
N SER A 91 -0.50 -10.37 5.45
CA SER A 91 -0.89 -9.36 4.45
C SER A 91 -1.91 -8.38 5.02
N VAL A 92 -3.02 -8.87 5.59
CA VAL A 92 -4.07 -8.01 6.19
C VAL A 92 -3.49 -7.15 7.30
N PHE A 93 -2.71 -7.74 8.21
CA PHE A 93 -2.10 -7.02 9.33
C PHE A 93 -1.15 -5.92 8.85
N SER A 94 -0.30 -6.22 7.87
CA SER A 94 0.63 -5.24 7.30
C SER A 94 -0.12 -4.04 6.69
N ASN A 95 -1.15 -4.32 5.90
CA ASN A 95 -2.00 -3.32 5.25
C ASN A 95 -2.75 -2.44 6.27
N LEU A 96 -3.36 -3.06 7.28
CA LEU A 96 -4.09 -2.33 8.32
C LEU A 96 -3.16 -1.50 9.21
N ILE A 97 -1.95 -1.96 9.52
CA ILE A 97 -0.98 -1.16 10.27
C ILE A 97 -0.52 0.05 9.47
N LEU A 98 -0.16 -0.15 8.19
CA LEU A 98 0.26 0.96 7.35
C LEU A 98 -0.85 2.01 7.21
N LEU A 99 -2.08 1.55 6.92
CA LEU A 99 -3.24 2.43 6.85
C LEU A 99 -3.51 3.12 8.19
N GLY A 100 -3.50 2.35 9.28
CA GLY A 100 -3.74 2.84 10.64
C GLY A 100 -2.76 3.94 11.04
N PHE A 101 -1.47 3.67 10.86
CA PHE A 101 -0.39 4.60 11.15
C PHE A 101 -0.51 5.88 10.31
N PHE A 102 -0.47 5.78 8.99
CA PHE A 102 -0.46 6.98 8.15
C PHE A 102 -1.76 7.77 8.22
N LYS A 103 -2.92 7.10 8.42
CA LYS A 103 -4.22 7.78 8.43
C LYS A 103 -4.57 8.42 9.77
N TYR A 104 -4.20 7.78 10.88
CA TYR A 104 -4.69 8.18 12.20
C TYR A 104 -3.60 8.65 13.17
N TYR A 105 -2.31 8.58 12.80
CA TYR A 105 -1.24 9.01 13.72
C TYR A 105 -1.40 10.46 14.17
N ASN A 106 -1.50 11.42 13.24
CA ASN A 106 -1.59 12.84 13.60
C ASN A 106 -2.85 13.11 14.44
N PHE A 107 -3.99 12.52 14.06
CA PHE A 107 -5.22 12.61 14.85
C PHE A 107 -5.04 12.06 16.27
N GLY A 108 -4.37 10.91 16.42
CA GLY A 108 -4.06 10.33 17.72
C GLY A 108 -3.14 11.23 18.56
N ALA A 109 -2.08 11.76 17.94
CA ALA A 109 -1.12 12.66 18.58
C ALA A 109 -1.80 13.93 19.11
N GLU A 110 -2.60 14.60 18.27
CA GLU A 110 -3.37 15.79 18.64
C GLU A 110 -4.33 15.52 19.81
N ASN A 111 -5.04 14.39 19.80
CA ASN A 111 -5.96 14.05 20.89
C ASN A 111 -5.24 13.71 22.21
N ILE A 112 -4.07 13.08 22.14
CA ILE A 112 -3.27 12.78 23.34
C ILE A 112 -2.74 14.08 23.96
N ASP A 113 -2.22 15.00 23.14
CA ASP A 113 -1.74 16.29 23.62
C ASP A 113 -2.90 17.12 24.22
N ALA A 114 -4.07 17.13 23.57
CA ALA A 114 -5.27 17.78 24.10
C ALA A 114 -5.77 17.15 25.42
N LEU A 115 -5.64 15.84 25.59
CA LEU A 115 -5.99 15.16 26.84
C LEU A 115 -5.00 15.47 27.96
N ALA A 116 -3.70 15.49 27.66
CA ALA A 116 -2.66 15.86 28.61
C ALA A 116 -2.88 17.28 29.16
N GLU A 117 -3.18 18.23 28.28
CA GLU A 117 -3.48 19.62 28.65
C GLU A 117 -4.71 19.71 29.58
N ARG A 118 -5.78 18.97 29.27
CA ARG A 118 -6.99 18.90 30.13
C ARG A 118 -6.74 18.28 31.49
N LEU A 119 -5.76 17.38 31.60
CA LEU A 119 -5.35 16.77 32.86
C LEU A 119 -4.32 17.62 33.63
N GLY A 120 -3.94 18.79 33.11
CA GLY A 120 -2.92 19.66 33.71
C GLY A 120 -1.50 19.10 33.61
N LEU A 121 -1.29 18.11 32.75
CA LEU A 121 0.03 17.56 32.44
C LEU A 121 0.68 18.39 31.31
N PRO A 122 2.02 18.52 31.29
CA PRO A 122 2.69 19.11 30.13
C PRO A 122 2.39 18.27 28.88
N ALA A 123 2.06 18.95 27.78
CA ALA A 123 1.84 18.30 26.50
C ALA A 123 3.08 17.48 26.12
N LEU A 124 2.86 16.28 25.60
CA LEU A 124 3.95 15.39 25.18
C LEU A 124 4.57 15.88 23.86
N GLY A 125 3.84 16.74 23.12
CA GLY A 125 4.33 17.34 21.88
C GLY A 125 4.48 16.31 20.77
N LEU A 126 3.61 15.29 20.75
CA LEU A 126 3.72 14.17 19.83
C LEU A 126 3.55 14.61 18.37
N ASP A 127 2.67 15.57 18.09
CA ASP A 127 2.50 16.15 16.75
C ASP A 127 3.74 16.95 16.31
N ALA A 128 4.35 17.71 17.23
CA ALA A 128 5.58 18.46 16.98
C ALA A 128 6.80 17.56 16.77
N ALA A 129 6.84 16.40 17.44
CA ALA A 129 7.91 15.43 17.33
C ALA A 129 7.87 14.65 16.00
N LEU A 130 6.69 14.30 15.51
CA LEU A 130 6.54 13.53 14.28
C LEU A 130 5.23 13.85 13.54
N ARG A 131 5.27 14.79 12.60
CA ARG A 131 4.12 15.02 11.72
C ARG A 131 4.15 14.10 10.51
N VAL A 132 3.26 13.11 10.48
CA VAL A 132 3.22 12.11 9.42
C VAL A 132 2.52 12.68 8.18
N THR A 133 3.20 12.67 7.04
CA THR A 133 2.61 13.08 5.75
C THR A 133 1.81 11.93 5.16
N LEU A 134 0.57 12.21 4.71
CA LEU A 134 -0.30 11.19 4.14
C LEU A 134 0.17 10.76 2.74
N PRO A 135 0.39 9.47 2.48
CA PRO A 135 0.66 8.99 1.13
C PRO A 135 -0.60 9.10 0.27
N LEU A 136 -0.43 9.58 -0.96
CA LEU A 136 -1.56 9.72 -1.88
C LEU A 136 -2.18 8.34 -2.15
N GLY A 137 -3.49 8.25 -1.93
CA GLY A 137 -4.26 7.05 -2.27
C GLY A 137 -3.98 5.82 -1.43
N ILE A 138 -3.39 5.93 -0.23
CA ILE A 138 -3.13 4.77 0.65
C ILE A 138 -4.36 3.92 0.92
N SER A 139 -5.52 4.54 1.15
CA SER A 139 -6.75 3.77 1.34
C SER A 139 -7.17 2.99 0.09
N PHE A 140 -6.90 3.50 -1.13
CA PHE A 140 -7.33 2.83 -2.36
C PHE A 140 -6.53 1.55 -2.62
N TYR A 141 -5.20 1.61 -2.57
CA TYR A 141 -4.39 0.43 -2.84
C TYR A 141 -4.41 -0.59 -1.69
N THR A 142 -4.69 -0.17 -0.46
CA THR A 142 -4.82 -1.08 0.69
C THR A 142 -6.10 -1.93 0.64
N PHE A 143 -7.18 -1.45 0.02
CA PHE A 143 -8.46 -2.17 -0.05
C PHE A 143 -8.73 -2.87 -1.39
N GLN A 144 -7.81 -2.78 -2.34
CA GLN A 144 -7.88 -3.43 -3.65
C GLN A 144 -7.39 -4.88 -3.57
#